data_AF-A0A8H4WNJ0-F1
#
_entry.id   AF-A0A8H4WNJ0-F1
#
_cell.length_a   1.000
_cell.length_b   1.000
_cell.length_c   1.000
_cell.angle_alpha   90.00
_cell.angle_beta   90.00
_cell.angle_gamma   90.00
#
_symmetry.space_group_name_H-M   'P 1'
#
loop_
_entity.id
_entity.type
_entity.pdbx_description
1 polymer ?
#
loop_
_entity_poly.entity_id
_entity_poly.type
_entity_poly.pdbx_seq_one_letter_code
_entity_poly.pdbx_strand_id
1 'polypeptide(L)'
;MAGLGDVQSSAAELSQVIQHGLDGPAGQIRVQNVTEKTKTALQELSRGKSQVEDYPDMGDDVQKKASQQFAVQISQSFVQFAQAIANARESFSSDISSQLKSVLEEFEEVEQSYSELTKANGGNIGDYIPGLSHMLEENVNNAFDKVGGR
;
A
#
# COMPACT_ATOMS: atom_id res chain seq x y z
N MET A 1 -7.47 -16.76 3.20
CA MET A 1 -7.40 -15.38 2.70
C MET A 1 -6.31 -14.65 3.48
N ALA A 2 -5.04 -14.78 3.08
CA ALA A 2 -3.90 -14.25 3.86
C ALA A 2 -3.50 -12.80 3.48
N GLY A 3 -3.78 -12.30 2.27
CA GLY A 3 -3.11 -11.09 1.77
C GLY A 3 -3.39 -9.75 2.48
N LEU A 4 -4.63 -9.44 2.88
CA LEU A 4 -4.97 -8.06 3.28
C LEU A 4 -4.48 -7.70 4.70
N GLY A 5 -4.66 -8.61 5.66
CA GLY A 5 -4.21 -8.40 7.04
C GLY A 5 -2.68 -8.35 7.15
N ASP A 6 -2.00 -9.09 6.28
CA ASP A 6 -0.54 -9.09 6.20
C ASP A 6 -0.03 -7.76 5.62
N VAL A 7 -0.65 -7.23 4.55
CA VAL A 7 -0.33 -5.91 3.99
C VAL A 7 -0.55 -4.79 5.01
N GLN A 8 -1.67 -4.82 5.73
CA GLN A 8 -1.95 -3.83 6.78
C GLN A 8 -0.91 -3.87 7.89
N SER A 9 -0.59 -5.07 8.39
CA SER A 9 0.39 -5.24 9.46
C SER A 9 1.79 -4.84 9.02
N SER A 10 2.21 -5.24 7.81
CA SER A 10 3.53 -4.91 7.29
C SER A 10 3.68 -3.42 6.99
N ALA A 11 2.66 -2.77 6.43
CA ALA A 11 2.66 -1.32 6.18
C ALA A 11 2.70 -0.51 7.48
N ALA A 12 1.97 -0.95 8.52
CA ALA A 12 2.02 -0.33 9.84
C ALA A 12 3.40 -0.49 10.49
N GLU A 13 3.99 -1.69 10.41
CA GLU A 13 5.34 -1.96 10.89
C GLU A 13 6.37 -1.11 10.13
N LEU A 14 6.26 -1.01 8.81
CA LEU A 14 7.18 -0.22 7.98
C LEU A 14 7.10 1.26 8.34
N SER A 15 5.89 1.76 8.52
CA SER A 15 5.63 3.14 8.96
C SER A 15 6.27 3.42 10.33
N GLN A 16 6.16 2.49 11.27
CA GLN A 16 6.79 2.61 12.59
C GLN A 16 8.32 2.63 12.48
N VAL A 17 8.92 1.71 11.72
CA VAL A 17 10.39 1.66 11.59
C VAL A 17 10.91 2.94 10.94
N ILE A 18 10.22 3.48 9.93
CA ILE A 18 10.57 4.77 9.30
C ILE A 18 10.49 5.93 10.31
N GLN A 19 9.44 5.97 11.15
CA GLN A 19 9.25 7.03 12.14
C GLN A 19 10.23 6.96 13.32
N HIS A 20 10.62 5.76 13.73
CA HIS A 20 11.52 5.54 14.87
C HIS A 20 13.02 5.63 14.52
N GLY A 21 13.35 5.98 13.27
CA GLY A 21 14.69 6.39 12.86
C GLY A 21 15.52 5.29 12.20
N LEU A 22 16.41 5.73 11.29
CA LEU A 22 17.33 4.88 10.53
C LEU A 22 18.69 4.72 11.24
N ASP A 23 18.78 5.12 12.52
CA ASP A 23 20.03 5.30 13.25
C ASP A 23 20.94 4.05 13.16
N GLY A 24 21.95 4.19 12.30
CA GLY A 24 22.99 3.20 12.07
C GLY A 24 22.54 1.91 11.35
N PRO A 25 23.45 0.95 11.21
CA PRO A 25 23.21 -0.28 10.44
C PRO A 25 21.99 -1.09 10.91
N ALA A 26 21.69 -1.08 12.22
CA ALA A 26 20.54 -1.78 12.77
C ALA A 26 19.20 -1.17 12.33
N GLY A 27 19.12 0.16 12.20
CA GLY A 27 17.94 0.85 11.67
C GLY A 27 17.71 0.50 10.20
N GLN A 28 18.77 0.52 9.39
CA GLN A 28 18.71 0.16 7.98
C GLN A 28 18.26 -1.29 7.78
N ILE A 29 18.84 -2.26 8.50
CA ILE A 29 18.45 -3.68 8.40
C ILE A 29 16.96 -3.88 8.76
N ARG A 30 16.44 -3.16 9.76
CA ARG A 30 15.01 -3.23 10.10
C ARG A 30 14.13 -2.75 8.95
N VAL A 31 14.47 -1.62 8.33
CA VAL A 31 13.72 -1.13 7.17
C VAL A 31 13.79 -2.12 6.01
N GLN A 32 14.97 -2.69 5.72
CA GLN A 32 15.13 -3.69 4.67
C GLN A 32 14.23 -4.91 4.90
N ASN A 33 14.27 -5.51 6.09
CA ASN A 33 13.47 -6.69 6.42
C ASN A 33 11.96 -6.42 6.30
N VAL A 34 11.50 -5.27 6.80
CA VAL A 34 10.07 -4.93 6.77
C VAL A 34 9.63 -4.52 5.36
N THR A 35 10.52 -3.93 4.56
CA THR A 35 10.30 -3.67 3.13
C THR A 35 10.07 -4.98 2.38
N GLU A 36 10.94 -5.98 2.54
CA GLU A 36 10.80 -7.29 1.88
C GLU A 36 9.50 -7.99 2.28
N LYS A 37 9.16 -7.95 3.58
CA LYS A 37 7.90 -8.49 4.10
C LYS A 37 6.69 -7.79 3.46
N THR A 38 6.72 -6.46 3.37
CA THR A 38 5.65 -5.68 2.76
C THR A 38 5.50 -6.00 1.29
N LYS A 39 6.61 -6.11 0.54
CA LYS A 39 6.59 -6.51 -0.86
C LYS A 39 5.99 -7.91 -1.06
N THR A 40 6.35 -8.86 -0.20
CA THR A 40 5.81 -10.22 -0.25
C THR A 40 4.30 -10.22 -0.01
N ALA A 41 3.84 -9.48 1.00
CA ALA A 41 2.41 -9.35 1.31
C ALA A 41 1.62 -8.73 0.15
N LEU A 42 2.17 -7.69 -0.50
CA LEU A 42 1.56 -7.06 -1.69
C LEU A 42 1.46 -8.02 -2.87
N GLN A 43 2.52 -8.81 -3.11
CA GLN A 43 2.50 -9.82 -4.17
C GLN A 43 1.49 -10.93 -3.90
N GLU A 44 1.34 -11.37 -2.65
CA GLU A 44 0.32 -12.35 -2.25
C GLU A 44 -1.10 -11.78 -2.39
N LEU A 45 -1.29 -10.51 -2.04
CA LEU A 45 -2.57 -9.83 -2.22
C LEU A 45 -2.92 -9.67 -3.71
N SER A 46 -1.94 -9.29 -4.54
CA SER A 46 -2.08 -9.20 -6.00
C SER A 46 -2.49 -10.55 -6.60
N ARG A 47 -1.82 -11.64 -6.22
CA ARG A 47 -2.21 -13.01 -6.62
C ARG A 47 -3.59 -13.42 -6.08
N GLY A 48 -3.96 -12.91 -4.91
CA GLY A 48 -5.27 -13.11 -4.30
C GLY A 48 -6.41 -12.41 -5.05
N LYS A 49 -6.12 -11.32 -5.78
CA LYS A 49 -7.12 -10.60 -6.59
C LYS A 49 -7.79 -11.51 -7.63
N SER A 50 -7.03 -12.41 -8.26
CA SER A 50 -7.60 -13.39 -9.20
C SER A 50 -8.66 -14.27 -8.54
N GLN A 51 -8.54 -14.56 -7.23
CA GLN A 51 -9.57 -15.31 -6.49
C GLN A 51 -10.85 -14.51 -6.23
N VAL A 52 -10.82 -13.18 -6.33
CA VAL A 52 -12.03 -12.34 -6.27
C VAL A 52 -12.68 -12.26 -7.65
N GLU A 53 -11.87 -12.22 -8.71
CA GLU A 53 -12.32 -12.23 -10.12
C GLU A 53 -12.94 -13.60 -10.51
N ASP A 54 -12.45 -14.71 -9.95
CA ASP A 54 -12.84 -16.09 -10.31
C ASP A 54 -14.08 -16.66 -9.58
N TYR A 55 -14.82 -15.87 -8.77
CA TYR A 55 -16.05 -16.35 -8.10
C TYR A 55 -17.33 -15.74 -8.68
N PRO A 56 -17.76 -16.14 -9.90
CA PRO A 56 -18.97 -15.63 -10.54
C PRO A 56 -20.28 -15.99 -9.80
N ASP A 57 -20.25 -16.93 -8.85
CA ASP A 57 -21.42 -17.37 -8.09
C ASP A 57 -21.68 -16.56 -6.80
N MET A 58 -20.78 -15.63 -6.42
CA MET A 58 -21.03 -14.69 -5.32
C MET A 58 -21.78 -13.48 -5.90
N GLY A 59 -23.11 -13.52 -5.95
CA GLY A 59 -23.94 -12.51 -6.62
C GLY A 59 -23.47 -11.05 -6.43
N ASP A 60 -23.64 -10.24 -7.47
CA ASP A 60 -23.02 -8.92 -7.72
C ASP A 60 -22.81 -8.01 -6.49
N ASP A 61 -23.78 -7.95 -5.56
CA ASP A 61 -23.68 -7.15 -4.33
C ASP A 61 -22.56 -7.59 -3.38
N VAL A 62 -22.24 -8.89 -3.34
CA VAL A 62 -21.18 -9.46 -2.50
C VAL A 62 -19.82 -9.13 -3.10
N GLN A 63 -19.63 -9.33 -4.40
CA GLN A 63 -18.41 -8.95 -5.11
C GLN A 63 -18.15 -7.44 -5.03
N LYS A 64 -19.19 -6.63 -5.22
CA LYS A 64 -19.12 -5.18 -5.07
C LYS A 64 -18.66 -4.78 -3.68
N LYS A 65 -19.29 -5.30 -2.62
CA LYS A 65 -18.89 -5.00 -1.23
C LYS A 65 -17.47 -5.47 -0.92
N ALA A 66 -17.10 -6.67 -1.36
CA ALA A 66 -15.76 -7.22 -1.11
C ALA A 66 -14.68 -6.38 -1.81
N SER A 67 -14.80 -6.18 -3.12
CA SER A 67 -13.84 -5.38 -3.91
C SER A 67 -13.69 -3.95 -3.37
N GLN A 68 -14.79 -3.30 -3.00
CA GLN A 68 -14.80 -1.99 -2.35
C GLN A 68 -14.05 -2.02 -1.00
N GLN A 69 -14.33 -2.99 -0.13
CA GLN A 69 -13.65 -3.10 1.16
C GLN A 69 -12.15 -3.29 1.02
N PHE A 70 -11.72 -4.14 0.08
CA PHE A 70 -10.31 -4.32 -0.23
C PHE A 70 -9.67 -3.01 -0.74
N ALA A 71 -10.28 -2.35 -1.72
CA ALA A 71 -9.75 -1.11 -2.28
C ALA A 71 -9.61 0.00 -1.24
N VAL A 72 -10.60 0.17 -0.35
CA VAL A 72 -10.54 1.15 0.75
C VAL A 72 -9.38 0.83 1.71
N GLN A 73 -9.26 -0.43 2.13
CA GLN A 73 -8.23 -0.83 3.09
C GLN A 73 -6.81 -0.70 2.51
N ILE A 74 -6.61 -1.10 1.25
CA ILE A 74 -5.34 -0.94 0.53
C ILE A 74 -4.98 0.54 0.42
N SER A 75 -5.94 1.38 -0.01
CA SER A 75 -5.74 2.83 -0.13
C SER A 75 -5.34 3.47 1.21
N GLN A 76 -5.99 3.08 2.31
CA GLN A 76 -5.64 3.58 3.65
C GLN A 76 -4.23 3.16 4.06
N SER A 77 -3.86 1.90 3.86
CA SER A 77 -2.51 1.41 4.14
C SER A 77 -1.46 2.14 3.29
N PHE A 78 -1.78 2.41 2.02
CA PHE A 78 -0.89 3.14 1.13
C PHE A 78 -0.70 4.58 1.58
N VAL A 79 -1.78 5.29 1.94
CA VAL A 79 -1.70 6.65 2.50
C VAL A 79 -0.85 6.68 3.76
N GLN A 80 -1.04 5.74 4.69
CA GLN A 80 -0.26 5.68 5.93
C GLN A 80 1.24 5.48 5.66
N PHE A 81 1.56 4.55 4.76
CA PHE A 81 2.93 4.27 4.38
C PHE A 81 3.59 5.46 3.68
N ALA A 82 2.90 6.06 2.69
CA ALA A 82 3.38 7.23 1.98
C ALA A 82 3.58 8.42 2.93
N GLN A 83 2.66 8.65 3.87
CA GLN A 83 2.82 9.66 4.93
C GLN A 83 4.03 9.39 5.81
N ALA A 84 4.31 8.14 6.18
CA ALA A 84 5.46 7.81 7.00
C ALA A 84 6.78 8.14 6.28
N ILE A 85 6.87 7.82 4.99
CA ILE A 85 8.02 8.20 4.16
C ILE A 85 8.14 9.72 4.07
N ALA A 86 7.08 10.41 3.64
CA ALA A 86 7.09 11.86 3.44
C ALA A 86 7.49 12.62 4.71
N ASN A 87 6.99 12.17 5.86
CA ASN A 87 7.25 12.78 7.17
C ASN A 87 8.55 12.30 7.84
N ALA A 88 9.31 11.40 7.22
CA ALA A 88 10.59 10.94 7.76
C ALA A 88 11.51 12.16 7.97
N ARG A 89 12.02 12.30 9.20
CA ARG A 89 12.89 13.44 9.56
C ARG A 89 14.25 13.36 8.88
N GLU A 90 14.74 12.15 8.67
CA GLU A 90 16.05 11.87 8.11
C GLU A 90 15.97 11.64 6.59
N SER A 91 17.10 11.82 5.92
CA SER A 91 17.25 11.40 4.53
C SER A 91 17.58 9.90 4.50
N PHE A 92 16.98 9.20 3.55
CA PHE A 92 17.27 7.79 3.31
C PHE A 92 18.62 7.65 2.58
N SER A 93 19.37 6.58 2.87
CA SER A 93 20.50 6.19 2.03
C SER A 93 20.01 5.75 0.65
N SER A 94 20.88 5.74 -0.38
CA SER A 94 20.52 5.31 -1.73
C SER A 94 19.83 3.94 -1.75
N ASP A 95 20.34 3.01 -0.94
CA ASP A 95 19.85 1.63 -0.91
C ASP A 95 18.45 1.56 -0.31
N ILE A 96 18.21 2.29 0.79
CA ILE A 96 16.90 2.35 1.44
C ILE A 96 15.91 3.11 0.56
N SER A 97 16.31 4.23 -0.05
CA SER A 97 15.49 4.96 -1.01
C SER A 97 15.04 4.06 -2.16
N SER A 98 15.95 3.29 -2.76
CA SER A 98 15.62 2.38 -3.85
C SER A 98 14.63 1.30 -3.44
N GLN A 99 14.75 0.80 -2.21
CA GLN A 99 13.84 -0.22 -1.68
C GLN A 99 12.45 0.34 -1.37
N LEU A 100 12.38 1.48 -0.68
CA LEU A 100 11.13 2.16 -0.37
C LEU A 100 10.40 2.59 -1.66
N LYS A 101 11.15 3.06 -2.66
CA LYS A 101 10.62 3.36 -3.98
C LYS A 101 9.97 2.14 -4.63
N SER A 102 10.65 0.99 -4.61
CA SER A 102 10.09 -0.26 -5.14
C SER A 102 8.82 -0.71 -4.40
N VAL A 103 8.71 -0.46 -3.09
CA VAL A 103 7.48 -0.76 -2.34
C VAL A 103 6.36 0.24 -2.66
N LEU A 104 6.68 1.53 -2.85
CA LEU A 104 5.70 2.53 -3.29
C LEU A 104 5.12 2.18 -4.67
N GLU A 105 5.97 1.76 -5.62
CA GLU A 105 5.56 1.32 -6.96
C GLU A 105 4.62 0.09 -6.88
N GLU A 106 5.00 -0.94 -6.12
CA GLU A 106 4.16 -2.14 -5.96
C GLU A 106 2.83 -1.82 -5.25
N PHE A 107 2.84 -0.93 -4.26
CA PHE A 107 1.60 -0.47 -3.60
C PHE A 107 0.68 0.26 -4.57
N GLU A 108 1.25 1.13 -5.42
CA GLU A 108 0.51 1.87 -6.43
C GLU A 108 -0.14 0.92 -7.44
N GLU A 109 0.59 -0.08 -7.92
CA GLU A 109 0.05 -1.10 -8.82
C GLU A 109 -1.11 -1.89 -8.19
N VAL A 110 -0.94 -2.35 -6.94
CA VAL A 110 -1.98 -3.12 -6.23
C VAL A 110 -3.21 -2.24 -5.95
N GLU A 111 -3.03 -0.99 -5.51
CA GLU A 111 -4.14 -0.06 -5.27
C GLU A 111 -4.92 0.19 -6.56
N GLN A 112 -4.24 0.53 -7.66
CA GLN A 112 -4.88 0.78 -8.95
C GLN A 112 -5.67 -0.44 -9.41
N SER A 113 -5.09 -1.64 -9.28
CA SER A 113 -5.71 -2.90 -9.67
C SER A 113 -7.02 -3.17 -8.91
N TYR A 114 -7.07 -2.90 -7.60
CA TYR A 114 -8.30 -3.04 -6.80
C TYR A 114 -9.30 -1.89 -7.01
N SER A 115 -8.81 -0.68 -7.30
CA SER A 115 -9.63 0.48 -7.67
C SER A 115 -10.36 0.24 -8.99
N GLU A 116 -9.69 -0.33 -9.98
CA GLU A 116 -10.29 -0.75 -11.25
C GLU A 116 -11.34 -1.86 -11.06
N LEU A 117 -11.04 -2.88 -10.26
CA LEU A 117 -12.00 -3.94 -9.91
C LEU A 117 -13.25 -3.36 -9.24
N THR A 118 -13.06 -2.42 -8.31
CA THR A 118 -14.17 -1.74 -7.64
C THR A 118 -15.04 -0.97 -8.63
N LYS A 119 -14.43 -0.24 -9.58
CA LYS A 119 -15.15 0.47 -10.64
C LYS A 119 -15.90 -0.48 -11.57
N ALA A 120 -15.27 -1.60 -11.95
CA ALA A 120 -15.89 -2.64 -12.78
C ALA A 120 -17.15 -3.22 -12.12
N ASN A 121 -17.12 -3.37 -10.78
CA ASN A 121 -18.26 -3.82 -9.98
C ASN A 121 -19.27 -2.68 -9.64
N GLY A 122 -19.17 -1.52 -10.30
CA GLY A 122 -20.09 -0.39 -10.13
C GLY A 122 -19.94 0.32 -8.77
N GLY A 123 -18.74 0.27 -8.18
CA GLY A 123 -18.38 0.94 -6.93
C GLY A 123 -17.43 2.12 -7.12
N ASN A 124 -17.32 2.97 -6.10
CA ASN A 124 -16.33 4.04 -6.03
C ASN A 124 -15.75 4.11 -4.61
N ILE A 125 -14.43 4.15 -4.48
CA ILE A 125 -13.74 4.26 -3.18
C ILE A 125 -14.00 5.61 -2.49
N GLY A 126 -14.22 6.67 -3.28
CA GLY A 126 -14.50 8.02 -2.76
C GLY A 126 -15.84 8.16 -2.05
N ASP A 127 -16.77 7.22 -2.29
CA ASP A 127 -18.09 7.20 -1.65
C ASP A 127 -18.01 6.81 -0.16
N TYR A 128 -16.94 6.12 0.25
CA TYR A 128 -16.77 5.59 1.60
C TYR A 128 -15.86 6.45 2.48
N ILE A 129 -14.82 7.03 1.88
CA ILE A 129 -13.92 7.95 2.57
C ILE A 129 -13.77 9.20 1.69
N PRO A 130 -14.53 10.26 2.00
CA PRO A 130 -14.42 11.53 1.29
C PRO A 130 -12.97 12.04 1.32
N GLY A 131 -12.42 12.36 0.15
CA GLY A 131 -11.06 12.90 0.01
C GLY A 131 -9.94 11.86 -0.01
N LEU A 132 -10.23 10.56 0.11
CA LEU A 132 -9.21 9.50 0.10
C LEU A 132 -8.34 9.54 -1.16
N SER A 133 -8.93 9.69 -2.34
CA SER A 133 -8.18 9.77 -3.60
C SER A 133 -7.22 10.96 -3.64
N HIS A 134 -7.63 12.11 -3.09
CA HIS A 134 -6.77 13.29 -3.02
C HIS A 134 -5.63 13.10 -2.01
N MET A 135 -5.92 12.53 -0.84
CA MET A 135 -4.88 12.17 0.13
C MET A 135 -3.89 11.16 -0.45
N LEU A 136 -4.36 10.20 -1.24
CA LEU A 136 -3.51 9.21 -1.88
C LEU A 136 -2.56 9.90 -2.86
N GLU A 137 -3.08 10.70 -3.78
CA GLU A 137 -2.28 11.45 -4.75
C GLU A 137 -1.23 12.34 -4.06
N GLU A 138 -1.64 13.16 -3.09
CA GLU A 138 -0.73 14.07 -2.40
C GLU A 138 0.38 13.32 -1.64
N ASN A 139 0.02 12.34 -0.81
CA ASN A 139 0.98 11.66 0.04
C ASN A 139 1.93 10.78 -0.78
N VAL A 140 1.44 10.13 -1.84
CA VAL A 140 2.26 9.29 -2.71
C VAL A 140 3.29 10.12 -3.46
N ASN A 141 2.88 11.26 -4.03
CA ASN A 141 3.83 12.16 -4.70
C ASN A 141 4.91 12.66 -3.73
N ASN A 142 4.52 13.11 -2.53
CA ASN A 142 5.46 13.55 -1.51
C ASN A 142 6.42 12.43 -1.06
N ALA A 143 5.92 11.20 -0.97
CA ALA A 143 6.72 10.03 -0.62
C ALA A 143 7.75 9.72 -1.72
N PHE A 144 7.35 9.73 -2.99
CA PHE A 144 8.27 9.54 -4.12
C PHE A 144 9.35 10.61 -4.14
N ASP A 145 9.00 11.89 -3.98
CA ASP A 145 9.97 12.99 -3.93
C ASP A 145 11.00 12.78 -2.80
N LYS A 146 10.55 12.28 -1.65
CA LYS A 146 11.42 11.99 -0.50
C LYS A 146 12.43 10.87 -0.76
N VAL A 147 12.09 9.90 -1.61
CA VAL A 147 12.95 8.77 -1.96
C VAL A 147 13.69 8.94 -3.30
N GLY A 148 13.66 10.14 -3.90
CA GLY A 148 14.42 10.47 -5.11
C GLY A 148 13.62 10.49 -6.41
N GLY A 149 12.29 10.56 -6.33
CA GLY A 149 11.36 10.70 -7.45
C GLY A 149 10.82 9.36 -7.99
N ARG A 150 9.77 9.46 -8.81
CA ARG A 150 9.25 8.36 -9.64
C ARG A 150 10.24 7.94 -10.73
#